data_AF-A0A8I3AA77-F1
#
_entry.id   AF-A0A8I3AA77-F1
#
_cell.length_a   1.000
_cell.length_b   1.000
_cell.length_c   1.000
_cell.angle_alpha   90.00
_cell.angle_beta   90.00
_cell.angle_gamma   90.00
#
_symmetry.space_group_name_H-M   'P 1'
#
loop_
_entity.id
_entity.type
_entity.pdbx_description
1 polymer ?
#
loop_
_entity_poly.entity_id
_entity_poly.type
_entity_poly.pdbx_seq_one_letter_code
_entity_poly.pdbx_strand_id
1 'polypeptide(L)'
;MIRTAASRRYVLHLHHGYSTAGSCIVRAFRTSTVRLDQRAIVYSKNGDPSSVLSAVSFPDLPPPAPRTANVRFLLSPINPADINVIEGVYPSRPSPSTDLSSDASAVFVAGNEGVAEVLSVGNGITHLKEKDWVVMTKPQMGTWASSRNVRIEDVLKVDSSGLSAAHAATLTVNSPTAYNMLHDVVQLKEGDWVVQNGANSAVGQAVIQIAASKGVRTINFIRDRQVRSMSA
;
A
#
# COMPACT_ATOMS: atom_id res chain seq x y z
N MET A 1 -24.47 -26.78 11.67
CA MET A 1 -25.12 -25.45 11.59
C MET A 1 -24.03 -24.43 11.90
N ILE A 2 -23.62 -23.46 11.09
CA ILE A 2 -24.14 -22.81 9.88
C ILE A 2 -22.94 -22.67 8.92
N ARG A 3 -23.09 -23.07 7.65
CA ARG A 3 -22.12 -22.78 6.59
C ARG A 3 -22.37 -21.35 6.11
N THR A 4 -21.40 -20.45 6.27
CA THR A 4 -21.43 -19.13 5.63
C THR A 4 -21.03 -19.28 4.17
N ALA A 5 -22.02 -19.18 3.28
CA ALA A 5 -21.81 -19.16 1.84
C ALA A 5 -21.31 -17.77 1.41
N ALA A 6 -20.09 -17.70 0.87
CA ALA A 6 -19.61 -16.52 0.16
C ALA A 6 -20.43 -16.35 -1.13
N SER A 7 -21.05 -15.18 -1.29
CA SER A 7 -21.84 -14.82 -2.48
C SER A 7 -20.91 -14.74 -3.70
N ARG A 8 -21.06 -15.68 -4.64
CA ARG A 8 -20.39 -15.67 -5.95
C ARG A 8 -21.28 -14.97 -6.96
N ARG A 9 -20.80 -13.89 -7.58
CA ARG A 9 -21.46 -13.32 -8.77
C ARG A 9 -20.96 -14.06 -10.01
N TYR A 10 -21.88 -14.66 -10.75
CA TYR A 10 -21.62 -15.32 -12.02
C TYR A 10 -21.91 -14.34 -13.17
N VAL A 11 -21.03 -14.26 -14.17
CA VAL A 11 -21.31 -13.58 -15.44
C VAL A 11 -21.44 -14.66 -16.50
N LEU A 12 -22.60 -14.74 -17.16
CA LEU A 12 -22.85 -15.66 -18.27
C LEU A 12 -22.58 -14.95 -19.60
N HIS A 13 -21.69 -15.51 -20.41
CA HIS A 13 -21.59 -15.17 -21.83
C HIS A 13 -22.13 -16.31 -22.69
N LEU A 14 -23.13 -16.02 -23.52
CA LEU A 14 -23.71 -16.95 -24.49
C LEU A 14 -23.08 -16.67 -25.85
N HIS A 15 -22.35 -17.64 -26.41
CA HIS A 15 -21.94 -17.63 -27.81
C HIS A 15 -22.76 -18.65 -28.59
N HIS A 16 -23.40 -18.20 -29.67
CA HIS A 16 -24.11 -19.06 -30.62
C HIS A 16 -23.20 -19.35 -31.81
N GLY A 17 -22.74 -20.60 -31.94
CA GLY A 17 -22.14 -21.11 -33.16
C GLY A 17 -23.10 -22.10 -33.82
N TYR A 18 -23.42 -21.88 -35.09
CA TYR A 18 -24.17 -22.86 -35.90
C TYR A 18 -23.20 -23.77 -36.63
N SER A 19 -23.40 -25.08 -36.51
CA SER A 19 -22.73 -26.09 -37.35
C SER A 19 -23.79 -27.06 -37.89
N THR A 20 -23.82 -27.22 -39.22
CA THR A 20 -24.73 -28.10 -39.95
C THR A 20 -24.07 -29.44 -40.22
N ALA A 21 -24.31 -30.42 -39.34
CA ALA A 21 -24.46 -31.85 -39.61
C ALA A 21 -24.45 -32.61 -38.26
N GLY A 22 -25.46 -33.46 -38.06
CA GLY A 22 -25.70 -34.33 -36.88
C GLY A 22 -24.77 -34.16 -35.69
N SER A 23 -25.17 -33.38 -34.68
CA SER A 23 -24.32 -33.08 -33.52
C SER A 23 -25.11 -33.12 -32.21
N CYS A 24 -24.67 -33.98 -31.30
CA CYS A 24 -25.02 -33.91 -29.89
C CYS A 24 -24.50 -32.58 -29.34
N ILE A 25 -25.41 -31.69 -28.93
CA ILE A 25 -25.03 -30.39 -28.35
C ILE A 25 -24.44 -30.64 -26.97
N VAL A 26 -23.12 -30.85 -26.89
CA VAL A 26 -22.40 -30.74 -25.63
C VAL A 26 -22.31 -29.26 -25.28
N ARG A 27 -23.23 -28.78 -24.45
CA ARG A 27 -23.11 -27.45 -23.83
C ARG A 27 -21.98 -27.50 -22.81
N ALA A 28 -20.76 -27.20 -23.23
CA ALA A 28 -19.67 -26.99 -22.30
C ALA A 28 -19.87 -25.65 -21.58
N PHE A 29 -20.40 -25.70 -20.36
CA PHE A 29 -20.39 -24.55 -19.46
C PHE A 29 -18.95 -24.26 -19.05
N ARG A 30 -18.31 -23.28 -19.69
CA ARG A 30 -17.11 -22.66 -19.12
C ARG A 30 -17.56 -21.63 -18.09
N THR A 31 -17.55 -22.03 -16.82
CA THR A 31 -17.49 -21.05 -15.74
C THR A 31 -16.06 -20.50 -15.74
N SER A 32 -15.82 -19.39 -16.46
CA SER A 32 -14.66 -18.57 -16.13
C SER A 32 -14.96 -17.91 -14.79
N THR A 33 -14.58 -18.57 -13.70
CA THR A 33 -14.36 -17.86 -12.44
C THR A 33 -13.29 -16.83 -12.77
N VAL A 34 -13.64 -15.54 -12.73
CA VAL A 34 -12.62 -14.52 -12.56
C VAL A 34 -12.04 -14.81 -11.17
N ARG A 35 -10.97 -15.61 -11.11
CA ARG A 35 -10.12 -15.54 -9.93
C ARG A 35 -9.61 -14.11 -9.97
N LEU A 36 -9.98 -13.33 -8.96
CA LEU A 36 -9.26 -12.10 -8.67
C LEU A 36 -7.92 -12.58 -8.15
N ASP A 37 -7.04 -13.01 -9.06
CA ASP A 37 -5.71 -13.41 -8.68
C ASP A 37 -5.10 -12.23 -7.94
N GLN A 38 -4.54 -12.52 -6.77
CA GLN A 38 -3.85 -11.51 -5.98
C GLN A 38 -2.70 -10.97 -6.82
N ARG A 39 -2.40 -9.67 -6.70
CA ARG A 39 -1.35 -9.03 -7.52
C ARG A 39 -0.38 -8.25 -6.67
N ALA A 40 0.88 -8.26 -7.09
CA ALA A 40 1.94 -7.44 -6.51
C ALA A 40 2.74 -6.76 -7.62
N ILE A 41 3.26 -5.57 -7.32
CA ILE A 41 4.26 -4.89 -8.14
C ILE A 41 5.63 -5.23 -7.59
N VAL A 42 6.47 -5.82 -8.44
CA VAL A 42 7.75 -6.41 -8.06
C VAL A 42 8.89 -5.98 -8.96
N TYR A 43 10.12 -6.18 -8.51
CA TYR A 43 11.34 -6.04 -9.30
C TYR A 43 12.40 -7.03 -8.81
N SER A 44 13.31 -7.46 -9.69
CA SER A 44 14.43 -8.38 -9.34
C SER A 44 15.80 -7.73 -9.44
N LYS A 45 15.86 -6.51 -9.98
CA LYS A 45 17.08 -5.70 -10.10
C LYS A 45 16.72 -4.24 -9.93
N ASN A 46 17.62 -3.46 -9.35
CA ASN A 46 17.46 -2.02 -9.27
C ASN A 46 17.56 -1.37 -10.66
N GLY A 47 16.91 -0.21 -10.84
CA GLY A 47 16.98 0.58 -12.06
C GLY A 47 15.80 1.55 -12.19
N ASP A 48 15.63 2.13 -13.39
CA ASP A 48 14.50 3.01 -13.70
C ASP A 48 13.18 2.28 -13.42
N PRO A 49 12.31 2.79 -12.52
CA PRO A 49 11.04 2.16 -12.16
C PRO A 49 10.17 1.81 -13.37
N SER A 50 10.22 2.60 -14.45
CA SER A 50 9.47 2.34 -15.68
C SER A 50 9.93 1.08 -16.43
N SER A 51 11.17 0.65 -16.18
CA SER A 51 11.82 -0.46 -16.88
C SER A 51 11.96 -1.71 -16.02
N VAL A 52 12.04 -1.59 -14.68
CA VAL A 52 12.33 -2.72 -13.79
C VAL A 52 11.12 -3.27 -13.05
N LEU A 53 10.03 -2.49 -12.94
CA LEU A 53 8.82 -2.95 -12.26
C LEU A 53 7.99 -3.84 -13.18
N SER A 54 7.41 -4.89 -12.62
CA SER A 54 6.42 -5.73 -13.28
C SER A 54 5.29 -6.12 -12.32
N ALA A 55 4.14 -6.48 -12.87
CA ALA A 55 3.03 -7.01 -12.09
C ALA A 55 3.07 -8.54 -12.13
N VAL A 56 2.98 -9.18 -10.96
CA VAL A 56 2.86 -10.64 -10.84
C VAL A 56 1.53 -11.00 -10.18
N SER A 57 0.97 -12.12 -10.60
CA SER A 57 -0.20 -12.74 -9.96
C SER A 57 0.24 -13.83 -9.00
N PHE A 58 -0.46 -14.00 -7.88
CA PHE A 58 -0.20 -15.04 -6.90
C PHE A 58 -1.52 -15.62 -6.34
N PRO A 59 -1.50 -16.87 -5.82
CA PRO A 59 -2.69 -17.50 -5.26
C PRO A 59 -3.16 -16.80 -3.98
N ASP A 60 -4.35 -17.19 -3.50
CA ASP A 60 -4.82 -16.72 -2.19
C ASP A 60 -3.85 -17.11 -1.07
N LEU A 61 -3.74 -16.23 -0.07
CA LEU A 61 -2.88 -16.45 1.08
C LEU A 61 -3.38 -17.66 1.90
N PRO A 62 -2.49 -18.56 2.34
CA PRO A 62 -2.86 -19.59 3.29
C PRO A 62 -3.30 -18.96 4.63
N PRO A 63 -4.02 -19.69 5.50
CA PRO A 63 -4.35 -19.21 6.83
C PRO A 63 -3.09 -18.70 7.57
N PRO A 64 -3.17 -17.55 8.27
CA PRO A 64 -2.01 -16.97 8.91
C PRO A 64 -1.46 -17.88 10.01
N ALA A 65 -0.14 -18.07 10.02
CA ALA A 65 0.57 -18.73 11.10
C ALA A 65 0.45 -17.94 12.42
N PRO A 66 0.73 -18.56 13.60
CA PRO A 66 0.79 -17.84 14.86
C PRO A 66 1.66 -16.57 14.75
N ARG A 67 1.24 -15.49 15.43
CA ARG A 67 1.88 -14.16 15.38
C ARG A 67 1.88 -13.46 14.01
N THR A 68 1.10 -13.94 13.04
CA THR A 68 0.91 -13.26 11.75
C THR A 68 -0.55 -12.94 11.49
N ALA A 69 -0.79 -12.05 10.54
CA ALA A 69 -2.11 -11.73 10.03
C ALA A 69 -2.08 -11.66 8.50
N ASN A 70 -3.17 -12.06 7.86
CA ASN A 70 -3.36 -11.76 6.45
C ASN A 70 -4.10 -10.43 6.35
N VAL A 71 -3.57 -9.52 5.52
CA VAL A 71 -4.11 -8.19 5.33
C VAL A 71 -4.35 -7.92 3.85
N ARG A 72 -5.34 -7.08 3.56
CA ARG A 72 -5.64 -6.56 2.22
C ARG A 72 -5.36 -5.08 2.19
N PHE A 73 -4.45 -4.63 1.33
CA PHE A 73 -4.17 -3.21 1.20
C PHE A 73 -5.38 -2.50 0.60
N LEU A 74 -5.79 -1.39 1.23
CA LEU A 74 -6.84 -0.51 0.72
C LEU A 74 -6.22 0.53 -0.20
N LEU A 75 -5.12 1.15 0.26
CA LEU A 75 -4.35 2.14 -0.45
C LEU A 75 -2.88 2.06 -0.01
N SER A 76 -1.98 2.25 -0.97
CA SER A 76 -0.53 2.33 -0.77
C SER A 76 -0.01 3.50 -1.60
N PRO A 77 0.45 4.60 -0.97
CA PRO A 77 0.97 5.74 -1.71
C PRO A 77 2.30 5.41 -2.39
N ILE A 78 2.70 6.29 -3.30
CA ILE A 78 4.03 6.30 -3.92
C ILE A 78 4.78 7.49 -3.35
N ASN A 79 5.83 7.21 -2.58
CA ASN A 79 6.72 8.22 -2.01
C ASN A 79 8.05 8.27 -2.77
N PRO A 80 8.79 9.40 -2.74
CA PRO A 80 10.13 9.48 -3.33
C PRO A 80 11.10 8.41 -2.82
N ALA A 81 10.97 8.00 -1.55
CA ALA A 81 11.79 6.93 -0.99
C ALA A 81 11.54 5.57 -1.67
N ASP A 82 10.30 5.27 -2.09
CA ASP A 82 10.00 4.02 -2.80
C ASP A 82 10.75 3.97 -4.14
N ILE A 83 10.75 5.10 -4.85
CA ILE A 83 11.49 5.27 -6.11
C ILE A 83 12.99 5.09 -5.89
N ASN A 84 13.55 5.76 -4.89
CA ASN A 84 14.98 5.65 -4.56
C ASN A 84 15.39 4.20 -4.19
N VAL A 85 14.51 3.45 -3.52
CA VAL A 85 14.74 2.04 -3.19
C VAL A 85 14.77 1.20 -4.47
N ILE A 86 13.82 1.42 -5.39
CA ILE A 86 13.77 0.73 -6.68
C ILE A 86 15.00 1.07 -7.54
N GLU A 87 15.41 2.33 -7.59
CA GLU A 87 16.61 2.78 -8.31
C GLU A 87 17.92 2.28 -7.69
N GLY A 88 17.89 1.85 -6.42
CA GLY A 88 19.05 1.33 -5.69
C GLY A 88 19.95 2.40 -5.09
N VAL A 89 19.47 3.64 -5.00
CA VAL A 89 20.18 4.78 -4.42
C VAL A 89 19.79 5.05 -2.96
N TYR A 90 18.79 4.33 -2.44
CA TYR A 90 18.41 4.42 -1.03
C TYR A 90 19.40 3.67 -0.12
N PRO A 91 19.74 4.19 1.08
CA PRO A 91 20.80 3.61 1.92
C PRO A 91 20.55 2.18 2.40
N SER A 92 19.27 1.82 2.62
CA SER A 92 18.85 0.49 3.08
C SER A 92 18.16 -0.28 1.96
N ARG A 93 18.35 -1.60 1.94
CA ARG A 93 17.76 -2.50 0.94
C ARG A 93 16.65 -3.38 1.53
N PRO A 94 15.61 -3.70 0.74
CA PRO A 94 14.56 -4.60 1.18
C PRO A 94 15.07 -6.03 1.26
N SER A 95 14.37 -6.86 2.02
CA SER A 95 14.56 -8.31 1.96
C SER A 95 13.81 -8.89 0.76
N PRO A 96 14.35 -9.92 0.09
CA PRO A 96 13.61 -10.65 -0.94
C PRO A 96 12.29 -11.20 -0.37
N SER A 97 11.25 -11.20 -1.20
CA SER A 97 9.97 -11.83 -0.89
C SER A 97 10.16 -13.34 -0.80
N THR A 98 9.79 -13.92 0.34
CA THR A 98 9.83 -15.36 0.57
C THR A 98 8.66 -16.10 -0.08
N ASP A 99 7.57 -15.38 -0.38
CA ASP A 99 6.29 -15.89 -0.85
C ASP A 99 6.10 -15.78 -2.37
N LEU A 100 6.86 -14.92 -3.06
CA LEU A 100 6.76 -14.70 -4.51
C LEU A 100 8.03 -15.08 -5.28
N SER A 101 9.08 -15.52 -4.60
CA SER A 101 10.30 -16.00 -5.27
C SER A 101 10.11 -17.46 -5.70
N SER A 102 9.69 -17.70 -6.95
CA SER A 102 9.46 -19.05 -7.49
C SER A 102 10.72 -19.71 -8.08
N ASP A 103 11.69 -18.90 -8.52
CA ASP A 103 12.95 -19.34 -9.10
C ASP A 103 14.10 -18.61 -8.40
N ALA A 104 15.29 -19.19 -8.32
CA ALA A 104 16.43 -18.77 -7.46
C ALA A 104 16.89 -17.28 -7.55
N SER A 105 16.25 -16.46 -8.39
CA SER A 105 16.36 -15.00 -8.40
C SER A 105 15.53 -14.35 -7.30
N ALA A 106 16.15 -13.51 -6.48
CA ALA A 106 15.45 -12.67 -5.51
C ALA A 106 14.43 -11.75 -6.19
N VAL A 107 13.19 -11.76 -5.68
CA VAL A 107 12.12 -10.84 -6.08
C VAL A 107 11.80 -9.91 -4.92
N PHE A 108 11.67 -8.62 -5.16
CA PHE A 108 11.32 -7.61 -4.15
C PHE A 108 9.95 -7.02 -4.47
N VAL A 109 9.08 -6.92 -3.46
CA VAL A 109 7.80 -6.21 -3.59
C VAL A 109 8.03 -4.73 -3.32
N ALA A 110 7.56 -3.87 -4.22
CA ALA A 110 7.71 -2.43 -4.10
C ALA A 110 6.74 -1.81 -3.07
N GLY A 111 7.03 -0.58 -2.66
CA GLY A 111 6.21 0.19 -1.72
C GLY A 111 6.56 -0.04 -0.25
N ASN A 112 6.56 1.07 0.50
CA ASN A 112 6.89 1.10 1.92
C ASN A 112 5.67 1.39 2.82
N GLU A 113 4.79 2.27 2.36
CA GLU A 113 3.70 2.83 3.16
C GLU A 113 2.33 2.32 2.66
N GLY A 114 1.34 2.28 3.55
CA GLY A 114 -0.03 1.96 3.18
C GLY A 114 -0.92 1.68 4.38
N VAL A 115 -2.22 1.62 4.11
CA VAL A 115 -3.24 1.12 5.04
C VAL A 115 -3.83 -0.17 4.51
N ALA A 116 -3.96 -1.14 5.40
CA ALA A 116 -4.54 -2.43 5.08
C ALA A 116 -5.66 -2.77 6.05
N GLU A 117 -6.61 -3.56 5.57
CA GLU A 117 -7.67 -4.16 6.36
C GLU A 117 -7.27 -5.59 6.73
N VAL A 118 -7.41 -5.97 8.00
CA VAL A 118 -7.16 -7.32 8.48
C VAL A 118 -8.22 -8.27 7.90
N LEU A 119 -7.78 -9.31 7.19
CA LEU A 119 -8.64 -10.37 6.66
C LEU A 119 -8.79 -11.54 7.63
N SER A 120 -7.72 -11.89 8.34
CA SER A 120 -7.69 -12.94 9.36
C SER A 120 -6.42 -12.82 10.20
N VAL A 121 -6.44 -13.41 11.40
CA VAL A 121 -5.31 -13.41 12.34
C VAL A 121 -4.94 -14.84 12.73
N GLY A 122 -3.66 -15.08 12.97
CA GLY A 122 -3.16 -16.35 13.48
C GLY A 122 -3.66 -16.64 14.91
N ASN A 123 -3.58 -17.91 15.29
CA ASN A 123 -4.04 -18.36 16.61
C ASN A 123 -3.34 -17.60 17.76
N GLY A 124 -4.11 -17.29 18.82
CA GLY A 124 -3.63 -16.58 20.02
C GLY A 124 -3.58 -15.06 19.90
N ILE A 125 -3.90 -14.46 18.75
CA ILE A 125 -3.98 -13.01 18.58
C ILE A 125 -5.35 -12.51 19.05
N THR A 126 -5.35 -11.59 20.03
CA THR A 126 -6.57 -11.07 20.67
C THR A 126 -6.79 -9.56 20.46
N HIS A 127 -5.74 -8.82 20.10
CA HIS A 127 -5.78 -7.35 19.97
C HIS A 127 -6.05 -6.86 18.54
N LEU A 128 -6.01 -7.75 17.55
CA LEU A 128 -6.42 -7.51 16.16
C LEU A 128 -7.53 -8.49 15.78
N LYS A 129 -8.47 -8.02 14.96
CA LYS A 129 -9.54 -8.85 14.38
C LYS A 129 -9.83 -8.44 12.95
N GLU A 130 -10.60 -9.28 12.25
CA GLU A 130 -11.06 -8.97 10.89
C GLU A 130 -11.71 -7.57 10.82
N LYS A 131 -11.46 -6.88 9.70
CA LYS A 131 -11.90 -5.50 9.42
C LYS A 131 -11.20 -4.40 10.20
N ASP A 132 -10.35 -4.72 11.17
CA ASP A 132 -9.48 -3.69 11.76
C ASP A 132 -8.56 -3.11 10.68
N TRP A 133 -8.33 -1.80 10.72
CA TRP A 133 -7.35 -1.15 9.87
C TRP A 133 -5.99 -1.15 10.55
N VAL A 134 -4.95 -1.42 9.77
CA VAL A 134 -3.57 -1.43 10.21
C VAL A 134 -2.67 -0.66 9.25
N VAL A 135 -1.63 -0.05 9.80
CA VAL A 135 -0.57 0.65 9.06
C VAL A 135 0.79 0.01 9.36
N MET A 136 1.73 0.15 8.42
CA MET A 136 3.02 -0.54 8.50
C MET A 136 3.97 0.23 9.42
N THR A 137 4.61 -0.47 10.38
CA THR A 137 5.60 0.13 11.30
C THR A 137 7.02 -0.29 10.98
N LYS A 138 7.20 -1.35 10.19
CA LYS A 138 8.50 -1.77 9.68
C LYS A 138 8.75 -1.17 8.29
N PRO A 139 9.94 -0.61 8.02
CA PRO A 139 10.31 -0.14 6.69
C PRO A 139 10.36 -1.28 5.65
N GLN A 140 10.05 -0.93 4.40
CA GLN A 140 10.20 -1.74 3.20
C GLN A 140 9.47 -3.08 3.25
N MET A 141 8.25 -3.05 3.78
CA MET A 141 7.38 -4.22 3.91
C MET A 141 6.79 -4.72 2.57
N GLY A 142 6.88 -3.94 1.50
CA GLY A 142 6.30 -4.27 0.20
C GLY A 142 4.79 -4.11 0.21
N THR A 143 4.33 -2.87 0.08
CA THR A 143 2.91 -2.50 0.21
C THR A 143 2.18 -2.36 -1.11
N TRP A 144 2.87 -2.38 -2.25
CA TRP A 144 2.24 -2.36 -3.58
C TRP A 144 1.78 -3.77 -3.97
N ALA A 145 0.89 -4.32 -3.16
CA ALA A 145 0.29 -5.63 -3.34
C ALA A 145 -1.19 -5.61 -2.91
N SER A 146 -2.02 -6.48 -3.48
CA SER A 146 -3.44 -6.59 -3.10
C SER A 146 -3.61 -7.15 -1.69
N SER A 147 -2.76 -8.09 -1.30
CA SER A 147 -2.74 -8.68 0.05
C SER A 147 -1.34 -9.17 0.42
N ARG A 148 -1.08 -9.29 1.73
CA ARG A 148 0.17 -9.82 2.29
C ARG A 148 -0.09 -10.58 3.58
N ASN A 149 0.75 -11.55 3.89
CA ASN A 149 0.93 -12.02 5.26
C ASN A 149 1.94 -11.09 5.97
N VAL A 150 1.60 -10.61 7.16
CA VAL A 150 2.44 -9.69 7.94
C VAL A 150 2.61 -10.20 9.36
N ARG A 151 3.75 -9.91 9.99
CA ARG A 151 3.91 -10.13 11.43
C ARG A 151 3.12 -9.08 12.19
N ILE A 152 2.45 -9.47 13.28
CA ILE A 152 1.65 -8.53 14.09
C ILE A 152 2.48 -7.41 14.72
N GLU A 153 3.77 -7.65 14.95
CA GLU A 153 4.71 -6.66 15.50
C GLU A 153 5.16 -5.61 14.48
N ASP A 154 4.96 -5.87 13.18
CA ASP A 154 5.33 -4.97 12.08
C ASP A 154 4.16 -4.09 11.62
N VAL A 155 3.02 -4.14 12.34
CA VAL A 155 1.83 -3.36 12.04
C VAL A 155 1.25 -2.71 13.30
N LEU A 156 0.59 -1.58 13.11
CA LEU A 156 -0.12 -0.86 14.17
C LEU A 156 -1.60 -0.71 13.79
N LYS A 157 -2.49 -1.07 14.71
CA LYS A 157 -3.93 -0.80 14.56
C LYS A 157 -4.19 0.70 14.57
N VAL A 158 -5.01 1.17 13.63
CA VAL A 158 -5.49 2.55 13.59
C VAL A 158 -7.00 2.59 13.79
N ASP A 159 -7.47 3.61 14.51
CA ASP A 159 -8.90 3.88 14.62
C ASP A 159 -9.39 4.51 13.30
N SER A 160 -10.28 3.80 12.61
CA SER A 160 -10.82 4.22 11.32
C SER A 160 -12.04 5.14 11.43
N SER A 161 -12.58 5.38 12.64
CA SER A 161 -13.86 6.10 12.83
C SER A 161 -13.84 7.56 12.37
N GLY A 162 -12.67 8.18 12.31
CA GLY A 162 -12.48 9.57 11.85
C GLY A 162 -11.51 9.74 10.68
N LEU A 163 -11.05 8.65 10.06
CA LEU A 163 -10.03 8.69 9.02
C LEU A 163 -10.56 8.17 7.69
N SER A 164 -10.29 8.89 6.61
CA SER A 164 -10.39 8.32 5.28
C SER A 164 -9.26 7.30 5.08
N ALA A 165 -9.45 6.35 4.16
CA ALA A 165 -8.37 5.43 3.79
C ALA A 165 -7.12 6.18 3.30
N ALA A 166 -7.30 7.31 2.60
CA ALA A 166 -6.19 8.13 2.11
C ALA A 166 -5.39 8.78 3.26
N HIS A 167 -6.07 9.23 4.32
CA HIS A 167 -5.40 9.73 5.52
C HIS A 167 -4.62 8.63 6.22
N ALA A 168 -5.24 7.46 6.44
CA ALA A 168 -4.58 6.34 7.09
C ALA A 168 -3.38 5.80 6.27
N ALA A 169 -3.49 5.80 4.94
CA ALA A 169 -2.45 5.30 4.03
C ALA A 169 -1.18 6.15 4.00
N THR A 170 -1.22 7.39 4.49
CA THR A 170 -0.10 8.35 4.47
C THR A 170 0.39 8.72 5.86
N LEU A 171 0.00 7.91 6.87
CA LEU A 171 0.18 8.23 8.28
C LEU A 171 1.58 7.91 8.82
N THR A 172 2.35 7.01 8.20
CA THR A 172 3.56 6.45 8.82
C THR A 172 4.87 7.00 8.27
N VAL A 173 4.83 7.78 7.18
CA VAL A 173 6.04 8.40 6.60
C VAL A 173 6.04 9.91 6.76
N ASN A 174 5.15 10.62 6.06
CA ASN A 174 5.30 12.07 5.89
C ASN A 174 5.01 12.85 7.19
N SER A 175 3.91 12.52 7.87
CA SER A 175 3.50 13.20 9.10
C SER A 175 4.47 12.95 10.28
N PRO A 176 4.93 11.71 10.55
CA PRO A 176 5.93 11.46 11.58
C PRO A 176 7.28 12.11 11.25
N THR A 177 7.68 12.16 9.97
CA THR A 177 8.89 12.88 9.56
C THR A 177 8.80 14.37 9.92
N ALA A 178 7.68 15.02 9.58
CA ALA A 178 7.44 16.42 9.94
C ALA A 178 7.40 16.62 11.47
N TYR A 179 6.70 15.74 12.19
CA TYR A 179 6.59 15.81 13.64
C TYR A 179 7.96 15.69 14.33
N ASN A 180 8.75 14.68 13.95
CA ASN A 180 10.07 14.44 14.55
C ASN A 180 11.03 15.60 14.26
N MET A 181 10.99 16.21 13.08
CA MET A 181 11.80 17.42 12.79
C MET A 181 11.43 18.60 13.70
N LEU A 182 10.13 18.79 13.99
CA LEU A 182 9.65 19.89 14.83
C LEU A 182 9.75 19.61 16.33
N HIS A 183 9.87 18.35 16.74
CA HIS A 183 9.83 17.93 18.13
C HIS A 183 11.20 17.45 18.65
N ASP A 184 11.91 16.63 17.88
CA ASP A 184 13.09 15.89 18.36
C ASP A 184 14.42 16.53 17.94
N VAL A 185 14.43 17.39 16.93
CA VAL A 185 15.67 18.02 16.41
C VAL A 185 16.03 19.28 17.19
N VAL A 186 15.02 20.10 17.52
CA VAL A 186 15.21 21.36 18.26
C VAL A 186 13.98 21.68 19.12
N GLN A 187 14.21 22.20 20.31
CA GLN A 187 13.14 22.62 21.21
C GLN A 187 12.54 23.96 20.75
N LEU A 188 11.42 23.92 20.05
CA LEU A 188 10.66 25.11 19.64
C LEU A 188 9.70 25.57 20.72
N LYS A 189 9.51 26.89 20.83
CA LYS A 189 8.53 27.57 21.67
C LYS A 189 7.51 28.30 20.81
N GLU A 190 6.36 28.62 21.41
CA GLU A 190 5.37 29.49 20.77
C GLU A 190 6.02 30.82 20.35
N GLY A 191 5.74 31.25 19.12
CA GLY A 191 6.31 32.46 18.52
C GLY A 191 7.64 32.26 17.79
N ASP A 192 8.32 31.12 17.96
CA ASP A 192 9.52 30.79 17.19
C ASP A 192 9.22 30.63 15.70
N TRP A 193 10.28 30.68 14.88
CA TRP A 193 10.19 30.57 13.43
C TRP A 193 10.90 29.32 12.91
N VAL A 194 10.24 28.62 12.00
CA VAL A 194 10.82 27.54 11.19
C VAL A 194 10.83 27.97 9.73
N VAL A 195 11.96 27.76 9.06
CA VAL A 195 12.11 28.02 7.63
C VAL A 195 12.24 26.68 6.91
N GLN A 196 11.47 26.48 5.84
CA GLN A 196 11.55 25.27 5.03
C GLN A 196 11.49 25.55 3.53
N ASN A 197 12.11 24.67 2.75
CA ASN A 197 11.88 24.56 1.31
C ASN A 197 10.88 23.43 1.01
N GLY A 198 10.45 23.32 -0.26
CA GLY A 198 9.55 22.25 -0.68
C GLY A 198 8.21 22.25 0.04
N ALA A 199 7.72 23.43 0.46
CA ALA A 199 6.59 23.55 1.38
C ALA A 199 5.25 22.99 0.83
N ASN A 200 5.15 22.79 -0.49
CA ASN A 200 4.00 22.14 -1.12
C ASN A 200 4.14 20.60 -1.25
N SER A 201 5.16 19.99 -0.64
CA SER A 201 5.27 18.54 -0.49
C SER A 201 4.36 18.04 0.65
N ALA A 202 4.11 16.74 0.72
CA ALA A 202 3.33 16.15 1.81
C ALA A 202 3.98 16.41 3.18
N VAL A 203 5.30 16.24 3.29
CA VAL A 203 6.05 16.58 4.51
C VAL A 203 5.94 18.08 4.80
N GLY A 204 6.14 18.94 3.80
CA GLY A 204 6.10 20.39 3.99
C GLY A 204 4.73 20.91 4.44
N GLN A 205 3.65 20.35 3.91
CA GLN A 205 2.29 20.67 4.37
C GLN A 205 2.02 20.15 5.79
N ALA A 206 2.57 18.99 6.16
CA ALA A 206 2.50 18.49 7.54
C ALA A 206 3.28 19.40 8.50
N VAL A 207 4.48 19.87 8.12
CA VAL A 207 5.27 20.84 8.90
C VAL A 207 4.46 22.11 9.17
N ILE A 208 3.79 22.68 8.15
CA ILE A 208 2.98 23.89 8.32
C ILE A 208 1.86 23.66 9.35
N GLN A 209 1.11 22.57 9.22
CA GLN A 209 -0.03 22.29 10.08
C GLN A 209 0.39 21.97 11.53
N ILE A 210 1.47 21.19 11.71
CA ILE A 210 1.99 20.83 13.02
C ILE A 210 2.65 22.04 13.71
N ALA A 211 3.37 22.89 12.96
CA ALA A 211 3.93 24.12 13.50
C ALA A 211 2.81 25.08 13.96
N ALA A 212 1.79 25.27 13.13
CA ALA A 212 0.64 26.12 13.46
C ALA A 212 -0.09 25.64 14.73
N SER A 213 -0.28 24.34 14.91
CA SER A 213 -0.92 23.80 16.13
C SER A 213 -0.09 23.97 17.40
N LYS A 214 1.21 24.27 17.27
CA LYS A 214 2.15 24.56 18.37
C LYS A 214 2.42 26.06 18.54
N GLY A 215 1.75 26.93 17.78
CA GLY A 215 2.01 28.38 17.80
C GLY A 215 3.37 28.78 17.20
N VAL A 216 4.01 27.89 16.44
CA VAL A 216 5.27 28.14 15.72
C VAL A 216 4.95 28.73 14.35
N ARG A 217 5.68 29.77 13.96
CA ARG A 217 5.51 30.46 12.68
C ARG A 217 6.38 29.81 11.61
N THR A 218 5.93 29.85 10.35
CA THR A 218 6.66 29.22 9.24
C THR A 218 6.95 30.18 8.09
N ILE A 219 8.16 30.08 7.52
CA ILE A 219 8.53 30.66 6.23
C ILE A 219 8.65 29.51 5.23
N ASN A 220 7.88 29.58 4.15
CA ASN A 220 7.58 28.45 3.28
C ASN A 220 8.00 28.74 1.84
N PHE A 221 9.16 28.23 1.42
CA PHE A 221 9.57 28.33 0.01
C PHE A 221 8.89 27.24 -0.83
N ILE A 222 8.27 27.66 -1.93
CA ILE A 222 7.73 26.79 -2.96
C ILE A 222 8.47 27.03 -4.28
N ARG A 223 8.42 26.04 -5.18
CA ARG A 223 8.92 26.23 -6.54
C ARG A 223 8.04 27.23 -7.27
N ASP A 224 8.65 28.00 -8.16
CA ASP A 224 7.92 28.85 -9.09
C ASP A 224 6.95 28.00 -9.93
N ARG A 225 5.76 28.56 -10.19
CA ARG A 225 4.76 27.96 -11.08
C ARG A 225 4.60 28.91 -12.25
N GLN A 226 4.97 28.44 -13.44
CA GLN A 226 4.54 29.10 -14.67
C GLN A 226 3.00 29.10 -14.70
N VAL A 227 2.40 30.27 -14.53
CA VAL A 227 0.97 30.47 -14.78
C VAL A 227 0.79 30.27 -16.28
N ARG A 228 0.24 29.12 -16.69
CA ARG A 228 -0.27 29.00 -18.07
C ARG A 228 -1.38 30.04 -18.19
N SER A 229 -1.09 31.14 -18.89
CA SER A 229 -2.13 32.07 -19.30
C SER A 229 -3.16 31.26 -20.09
N MET A 230 -4.36 31.11 -19.52
CA MET A 230 -5.48 30.65 -20.32
C MET A 230 -5.74 31.77 -21.33
N SER A 231 -5.40 31.54 -22.59
CA SER A 231 -5.88 32.36 -23.70
C SER A 231 -7.41 32.34 -23.63
N ALA A 232 -7.99 33.53 -23.48
CA ALA A 232 -9.44 33.76 -23.51
C ALA A 232 -10.05 33.32 -24.85
#